data_AF-A0A356PFN4-F1
#
_entry.id   AF-A0A356PFN4-F1
#
_cell.length_a   1.000
_cell.length_b   1.000
_cell.length_c   1.000
_cell.angle_alpha   90.00
_cell.angle_beta   90.00
_cell.angle_gamma   90.00
#
_symmetry.space_group_name_H-M   'P 1'
#
loop_
_entity.id
_entity.type
_entity.pdbx_description
1 polymer ?
#
loop_
_entity_poly.entity_id
_entity_poly.type
_entity_poly.pdbx_seq_one_letter_code
_entity_poly.pdbx_strand_id
1 'polypeptide(L)' 'MSQFTDLDMLYDYEKDAASAAMGYSVLATRAHHSDLRSIYLRLSNEANNAHSKVSKLINSNGGIA' A
#
# COMPACT_ATOMS: atom_id res chain seq x y z
N MET A 1 -4.75 -8.50 27.47
CA MET A 1 -3.65 -8.30 26.51
C MET A 1 -4.24 -8.54 25.13
N SER A 2 -4.40 -7.49 24.33
CA SER A 2 -4.98 -7.61 22.98
C SER A 2 -4.02 -8.43 22.11
N GLN A 3 -4.36 -9.68 21.82
CA GLN A 3 -3.68 -10.44 20.77
C GLN A 3 -4.17 -9.85 19.45
N PHE A 4 -3.41 -8.90 18.91
CA PHE A 4 -3.54 -8.58 17.49
C PHE A 4 -3.27 -9.88 16.74
N THR A 5 -4.27 -10.37 16.03
CA THR A 5 -4.09 -11.58 15.22
C THR A 5 -3.20 -11.22 14.04
N ASP A 6 -2.44 -12.18 13.52
CA ASP A 6 -1.63 -11.93 12.32
C ASP A 6 -2.48 -11.35 11.17
N LEU A 7 -3.76 -11.71 11.13
CA LEU A 7 -4.74 -11.18 10.17
C LEU A 7 -5.02 -9.67 10.38
N ASP A 8 -5.19 -9.22 11.63
CA ASP A 8 -5.38 -7.79 11.94
C ASP A 8 -4.18 -6.96 11.49
N MET A 9 -2.97 -7.47 11.74
CA MET A 9 -1.72 -6.83 11.31
C MET A 9 -1.62 -6.76 9.77
N LEU A 10 -2.11 -7.78 9.06
CA LEU A 10 -2.14 -7.77 7.60
C LEU A 10 -3.14 -6.76 7.05
N TYR A 11 -4.31 -6.61 7.68
CA TYR A 11 -5.28 -5.58 7.29
C TYR A 11 -4.75 -4.16 7.51
N ASP A 12 -4.08 -3.92 8.64
CA ASP A 12 -3.44 -2.62 8.89
C ASP A 12 -2.36 -2.33 7.83
N TYR A 13 -1.53 -3.32 7.52
CA TYR A 13 -0.50 -3.18 6.51
C TYR A 13 -1.09 -2.97 5.10
N GLU A 14 -2.17 -3.67 4.75
CA GLU A 14 -2.88 -3.48 3.49
C GLU A 14 -3.39 -2.04 3.35
N LYS A 15 -4.03 -1.53 4.40
CA LYS A 15 -4.56 -0.16 4.46
C LYS A 15 -3.46 0.89 4.33
N ASP A 16 -2.32 0.68 4.99
CA ASP A 16 -1.17 1.58 4.91
C ASP A 16 -0.56 1.58 3.51
N ALA A 17 -0.42 0.40 2.88
CA ALA A 17 0.08 0.27 1.51
C ALA A 17 -0.84 0.96 0.50
N ALA A 18 -2.16 0.79 0.62
CA ALA A 18 -3.13 1.47 -0.23
C ALA A 18 -3.09 3.00 -0.03
N SER A 19 -3.02 3.45 1.23
CA SER A 19 -2.92 4.87 1.57
C SER A 19 -1.64 5.51 1.02
N ALA A 20 -0.51 4.81 1.13
CA ALA A 20 0.77 5.24 0.57
C ALA A 20 0.71 5.33 -0.97
N ALA A 21 0.14 4.32 -1.64
CA ALA A 21 -0.02 4.32 -3.09
C ALA A 21 -0.81 5.54 -3.59
N MET A 22 -1.93 5.84 -2.93
CA MET A 22 -2.75 7.02 -3.23
C MET A 22 -1.98 8.31 -2.94
N GLY A 23 -1.31 8.41 -1.80
CA GLY A 23 -0.53 9.58 -1.41
C GLY A 23 0.57 9.91 -2.42
N TYR A 24 1.34 8.91 -2.84
CA TYR A 24 2.37 9.09 -3.87
C TYR A 24 1.79 9.46 -5.23
N SER A 25 0.62 8.93 -5.62
CA SER A 25 -0.07 9.35 -6.85
C SER A 25 -0.48 10.82 -6.82
N VAL A 26 -0.98 11.32 -5.69
CA VAL A 26 -1.31 12.74 -5.50
C VAL A 26 -0.06 13.61 -5.59
N LEU A 27 1.03 13.20 -4.93
CA LEU A 27 2.32 13.91 -4.98
C LEU A 27 2.89 13.95 -6.41
N ALA A 28 2.81 12.84 -7.16
CA ALA A 28 3.21 12.78 -8.56
C ALA A 28 2.43 13.76 -9.44
N THR A 29 1.13 13.92 -9.17
CA THR A 29 0.26 14.84 -9.91
C THR A 29 0.58 16.31 -9.62
N ARG A 30 1.05 16.61 -8.40
CA ARG A 30 1.40 17.98 -7.95
C ARG A 30 2.86 18.35 -8.17
N ALA A 31 3.73 17.38 -8.49
CA ALA A 31 5.15 17.63 -8.68
C ALA A 31 5.42 18.34 -10.02
N HIS A 32 5.99 19.55 -9.95
CA HIS A 32 6.41 20.31 -11.13
C HIS A 32 7.74 19.81 -11.72
N HIS A 33 8.60 19.19 -10.92
CA HIS A 33 9.87 18.64 -11.37
C HIS A 33 9.69 17.20 -11.90
N SER A 34 10.15 16.95 -13.12
CA SER A 34 9.98 15.67 -13.83
C SER A 34 10.54 14.47 -13.05
N ASP A 35 11.70 14.64 -12.42
CA ASP A 35 12.38 13.56 -11.70
C ASP A 35 11.63 13.20 -10.41
N LEU A 36 11.17 14.20 -9.65
CA LEU A 36 10.35 13.98 -8.46
C LEU A 36 9.02 13.31 -8.82
N ARG A 37 8.38 13.73 -9.92
CA ARG A 37 7.19 13.06 -10.44
C ARG A 37 7.46 11.58 -10.75
N SER A 38 8.56 11.27 -11.41
CA SER A 38 8.94 9.89 -11.74
C SER A 38 9.20 9.05 -10.49
N ILE A 39 9.85 9.64 -9.48
CA ILE A 39 10.08 8.98 -8.18
C ILE A 39 8.75 8.67 -7.49
N TYR A 40 7.84 9.64 -7.40
CA TYR A 40 6.53 9.42 -6.78
C TYR A 40 5.68 8.39 -7.54
N LEU A 41 5.70 8.39 -8.87
CA LEU A 41 5.03 7.34 -9.66
C LEU A 41 5.62 5.95 -9.37
N ARG A 42 6.95 5.84 -9.27
CA ARG A 42 7.61 4.58 -8.92
C ARG A 42 7.20 4.11 -7.52
N LEU A 43 7.21 5.01 -6.53
CA LEU A 43 6.80 4.69 -5.16
C LEU A 43 5.33 4.27 -5.09
N SER A 44 4.45 4.94 -5.84
CA SER A 44 3.03 4.58 -5.93
C SER A 44 2.84 3.17 -6.50
N ASN A 45 3.60 2.82 -7.55
CA ASN A 45 3.56 1.48 -8.15
C ASN A 45 4.10 0.40 -7.20
N GLU A 46 5.20 0.66 -6.50
CA GLU A 46 5.74 -0.28 -5.50
C GLU A 46 4.76 -0.50 -4.33
N ALA A 47 4.11 0.56 -3.85
CA ALA A 47 3.09 0.47 -2.82
C ALA A 47 1.85 -0.34 -3.28
N ASN A 48 1.41 -0.16 -4.53
CA ASN A 48 0.35 -0.98 -5.13
C ASN A 48 0.75 -2.46 -5.24
N ASN A 49 2.01 -2.74 -5.58
CA ASN A 49 2.52 -4.11 -5.62
C ASN A 49 2.54 -4.75 -4.22
N ALA A 50 2.95 -3.99 -3.20
CA ALA A 50 2.89 -4.43 -1.81
C ALA A 50 1.45 -4.71 -1.37
N HIS A 51 0.51 -3.80 -1.64
CA HIS A 51 -0.92 -3.98 -1.39
C HIS A 51 -1.45 -5.27 -2.03
N SER A 52 -1.13 -5.53 -3.31
CA SER A 52 -1.56 -6.75 -4.00
C SER A 52 -1.02 -8.03 -3.35
N LYS A 53 0.24 -8.03 -2.89
CA LYS A 53 0.84 -9.17 -2.19
C LYS A 53 0.15 -9.45 -0.86
N VAL A 54 -0.20 -8.40 -0.12
CA VAL A 54 -0.82 -8.50 1.21
C VAL A 54 -2.27 -8.94 1.08
N SER A 55 -3.02 -8.36 0.14
CA SER A 55 -4.38 -8.79 -0.19
C SER A 55 -4.43 -10.28 -0.55
N LYS A 56 -3.44 -10.79 -1.31
CA LYS A 56 -3.31 -12.24 -1.57
C LYS A 56 -3.03 -13.05 -0.30
N LEU A 57 -2.23 -12.53 0.62
CA LEU A 57 -1.90 -13.19 1.88
C LEU A 57 -3.10 -13.24 2.82
N ILE A 58 -3.86 -12.14 2.94
CA ILE A 58 -5.12 -12.07 3.70
C ILE A 58 -6.10 -13.12 3.17
N ASN A 59 -6.32 -13.16 1.86
CA ASN A 59 -7.19 -14.16 1.21
C ASN A 59 -6.70 -15.60 1.47
N SER A 60 -5.38 -15.83 1.46
CA SER A 60 -4.80 -17.15 1.73
C SER A 60 -4.92 -17.57 3.20
N ASN A 61 -4.98 -16.60 4.12
CA ASN A 61 -5.15 -16.82 5.55
C ASN A 61 -6.64 -16.86 5.97
N GLY A 62 -7.58 -16.90 5.02
CA GLY A 62 -9.02 -16.98 5.29
C GLY A 62 -9.69 -15.65 5.65
N GLY A 63 -8.97 -14.53 5.49
CA GLY A 63 -9.54 -13.19 5.51
C GLY A 63 -10.19 -12.82 4.18
N ILE A 64 -10.94 -11.72 4.20
CA ILE A 64 -11.56 -11.10 3.01
C ILE A 64 -10.86 -9.76 2.81
N ALA A 65 -10.06 -9.63 1.75
CA ALA A 65 -9.38 -8.40 1.35
C ALA A 65 -10.17 -7.66 0.27
#